data_AF-A0A7X0ZA86-F1
#
_entry.id   AF-A0A7X0ZA86-F1
#
_cell.length_a   1.000
_cell.length_b   1.000
_cell.length_c   1.000
_cell.angle_alpha   90.00
_cell.angle_beta   90.00
_cell.angle_gamma   90.00
#
_symmetry.space_group_name_H-M   'P 1'
#
loop_
_entity.id
_entity.type
_entity.pdbx_description
1 polymer ?
#
loop_
_entity_poly.entity_id
_entity_poly.type
_entity_poly.pdbx_seq_one_letter_code
_entity_poly.pdbx_strand_id
1 'polypeptide(L)'
;MKNMKKILATSLAFGLTLSISAPAFAAETTQPDNSTTPTSEVNLKSQALKSTSTEMADQGIVTAKTGVTLESGDTVSASDFLNNSDSTEVIMIQFKNGNTNPPETKIPGNYTFVYLIIFRDGSGLEVPVNYTVTAMPPYATLASTPTLAQDSTPTLSQFATPENGATLSFKSTPSTSATGTFSTIIVATKDGKTQEYTASYKVVDQTPPVLKVIDKDAVFTKGESLSADNLATATDNSGKVTLSFKAGHEATTSTTGQHEAIIVATDEAGNTAELTVSYFVVNSVATLKTPTINETSSTASTVYGNTSPNVTVEMFNKAGDVIATTTSDAKGDFTFNLKTPFKNNDEFSLIAYDDNGNYSEEASFVYVGKVIDEPVVNPNKPVVKPTVKSDSTKETTHKSNSTYTSKKSLPKTGDESSLPLAAIGILLSSGALILLRKKHA
;
A
#
# COMPACT_ATOMS: atom_id res chain seq x y z
N MET A 1 29.71 -35.46 -22.87
CA MET A 1 29.62 -36.30 -21.65
C MET A 1 29.24 -35.39 -20.48
N LYS A 2 28.42 -35.75 -19.48
CA LYS A 2 27.43 -36.84 -19.30
C LYS A 2 26.59 -36.50 -18.03
N ASN A 3 25.38 -37.04 -17.88
CA ASN A 3 24.46 -36.89 -16.71
C ASN A 3 23.80 -35.49 -16.59
N MET A 4 22.48 -35.26 -16.56
CA MET A 4 21.23 -36.06 -16.52
C MET A 4 20.70 -36.55 -15.15
N LYS A 5 19.60 -35.93 -14.71
CA LYS A 5 18.52 -36.31 -13.76
C LYS A 5 17.47 -35.16 -13.85
N LYS A 6 16.13 -35.29 -14.04
CA LYS A 6 15.06 -36.19 -13.53
C LYS A 6 14.97 -36.20 -12.00
N ILE A 7 13.82 -36.10 -11.33
CA ILE A 7 12.38 -36.00 -11.73
C ILE A 7 11.77 -34.74 -11.02
N LEU A 8 10.47 -34.39 -10.96
CA LEU A 8 9.16 -35.07 -11.12
C LEU A 8 8.07 -34.06 -11.59
N ALA A 9 6.88 -34.54 -11.98
CA ALA A 9 5.63 -33.75 -12.01
C ALA A 9 4.47 -34.63 -11.49
N THR A 10 3.45 -34.03 -10.85
CA THR A 10 2.36 -34.77 -10.19
C THR A 10 1.00 -34.17 -10.52
N SER A 11 0.29 -34.75 -11.48
CA SER A 11 -1.17 -34.64 -11.58
C SER A 11 -1.80 -35.82 -10.82
N LEU A 12 -2.95 -35.59 -10.19
CA LEU A 12 -3.75 -36.64 -9.55
C LEU A 12 -5.14 -36.65 -10.16
N ALA A 13 -5.40 -37.64 -11.01
CA ALA A 13 -6.72 -37.92 -11.55
C ALA A 13 -7.33 -39.11 -10.80
N PHE A 14 -8.54 -38.92 -10.28
CA PHE A 14 -9.42 -40.03 -9.90
C PHE A 14 -10.55 -40.13 -10.92
N GLY A 15 -10.92 -41.36 -11.27
CA GLY A 15 -12.11 -41.64 -12.05
C GLY A 15 -12.67 -42.99 -11.65
N LEU A 16 -13.90 -43.27 -12.06
CA LEU A 16 -14.38 -44.62 -12.34
C LEU A 16 -15.50 -44.55 -13.39
N THR A 17 -16.02 -45.71 -13.80
CA THR A 17 -16.66 -45.92 -15.11
C THR A 17 -18.08 -46.47 -15.01
N LEU A 18 -18.69 -46.70 -16.20
CA LEU A 18 -19.89 -47.48 -16.57
C LEU A 18 -20.98 -46.58 -17.20
N SER A 19 -21.22 -46.56 -18.51
CA SER A 19 -21.50 -47.63 -19.51
C SER A 19 -22.96 -48.10 -19.53
N ILE A 20 -23.73 -47.64 -20.54
CA ILE A 20 -24.72 -48.48 -21.23
C ILE A 20 -24.85 -48.07 -22.71
N SER A 21 -25.49 -48.93 -23.50
CA SER A 21 -25.39 -49.00 -24.97
C SER A 21 -26.51 -48.30 -25.74
N ALA A 22 -26.18 -47.76 -26.92
CA ALA A 22 -27.15 -47.59 -28.00
C ALA A 22 -27.47 -48.97 -28.66
N PRO A 23 -28.57 -49.08 -29.42
CA PRO A 23 -28.38 -48.91 -30.87
C PRO A 23 -29.43 -47.99 -31.52
N ALA A 24 -29.03 -47.39 -32.64
CA ALA A 24 -29.96 -46.90 -33.65
C ALA A 24 -30.09 -47.93 -34.79
N PHE A 25 -31.23 -47.97 -35.46
CA PHE A 25 -31.38 -48.67 -36.73
C PHE A 25 -32.11 -47.77 -37.73
N ALA A 26 -31.52 -47.63 -38.92
CA ALA A 26 -32.17 -47.05 -40.09
C ALA A 26 -32.82 -48.17 -40.92
N ALA A 27 -33.76 -47.80 -41.79
CA ALA A 27 -34.43 -48.73 -42.69
C ALA A 27 -33.61 -49.03 -43.95
N GLU A 28 -33.85 -50.19 -44.57
CA GLU A 28 -34.01 -50.20 -46.03
C GLU A 28 -34.88 -51.37 -46.55
N THR A 29 -35.01 -51.41 -47.87
CA THR A 29 -36.08 -52.02 -48.69
C THR A 29 -36.05 -53.54 -48.85
N THR A 30 -37.22 -54.18 -49.07
CA THR A 30 -37.52 -55.06 -50.24
C THR A 30 -38.97 -55.59 -50.30
N GLN A 31 -39.43 -55.90 -51.53
CA GLN A 31 -40.65 -56.63 -51.96
C GLN A 31 -40.18 -57.71 -52.97
N PRO A 32 -41.02 -58.65 -53.51
CA PRO A 32 -42.44 -59.01 -53.32
C PRO A 32 -42.59 -60.50 -52.82
N ASP A 33 -43.69 -61.28 -52.88
CA ASP A 33 -44.86 -61.34 -53.80
C ASP A 33 -46.06 -62.20 -53.27
N ASN A 34 -47.21 -62.15 -53.98
CA ASN A 34 -48.42 -63.04 -54.03
C ASN A 34 -48.70 -64.09 -52.91
N SER A 35 -49.93 -64.24 -52.38
CA SER A 35 -51.12 -64.68 -53.15
C SER A 35 -52.46 -64.68 -52.37
N THR A 36 -53.56 -64.30 -53.05
CA THR A 36 -54.98 -64.74 -52.92
C THR A 36 -55.74 -64.81 -51.57
N THR A 37 -56.66 -63.85 -51.41
CA THR A 37 -58.11 -63.89 -51.03
C THR A 37 -58.86 -65.25 -50.87
N PRO A 38 -60.09 -65.30 -50.26
CA PRO A 38 -61.04 -64.21 -49.85
C PRO A 38 -61.42 -64.28 -48.32
N THR A 39 -62.54 -63.84 -47.70
CA THR A 39 -63.92 -63.42 -48.11
C THR A 39 -64.65 -62.59 -47.01
N SER A 40 -65.82 -62.04 -47.34
CA SER A 40 -67.04 -61.70 -46.56
C SER A 40 -67.22 -62.25 -45.11
N GLU A 41 -67.97 -61.63 -44.17
CA GLU A 41 -68.70 -60.32 -44.08
C GLU A 41 -69.04 -60.03 -42.58
N VAL A 42 -69.92 -59.13 -42.09
CA VAL A 42 -71.13 -58.41 -42.57
C VAL A 42 -71.17 -56.98 -41.97
N ASN A 43 -71.97 -56.06 -42.53
CA ASN A 43 -72.12 -54.66 -42.07
C ASN A 43 -73.52 -54.39 -41.47
N LEU A 44 -73.58 -53.75 -40.28
CA LEU A 44 -74.80 -53.20 -39.69
C LEU A 44 -74.65 -51.70 -39.38
N LYS A 45 -75.09 -50.86 -40.32
CA LYS A 45 -75.13 -49.40 -40.17
C LYS A 45 -76.21 -48.97 -39.18
N SER A 46 -75.80 -48.43 -38.03
CA SER A 46 -76.66 -47.53 -37.25
C SER A 46 -76.36 -46.08 -37.63
N GLN A 47 -77.34 -45.37 -38.19
CA GLN A 47 -77.19 -43.95 -38.52
C GLN A 47 -77.40 -43.12 -37.25
N ALA A 48 -76.32 -42.67 -36.62
CA ALA A 48 -76.37 -41.51 -35.74
C ALA A 48 -76.30 -40.23 -36.59
N LEU A 49 -77.16 -39.25 -36.33
CA LEU A 49 -77.00 -37.93 -36.93
C LEU A 49 -75.74 -37.29 -36.33
N LYS A 50 -74.66 -37.18 -37.12
CA LYS A 50 -73.58 -36.24 -36.79
C LYS A 50 -74.12 -34.82 -36.95
N SER A 51 -74.52 -34.22 -35.84
CA SER A 51 -74.46 -32.76 -35.69
C SER A 51 -73.00 -32.36 -35.85
N THR A 52 -72.64 -31.73 -36.97
CA THR A 52 -71.27 -31.28 -37.25
C THR A 52 -70.94 -29.99 -36.49
N SER A 53 -71.11 -30.01 -35.17
CA SER A 53 -70.46 -29.06 -34.28
C SER A 53 -68.97 -29.37 -34.27
N THR A 54 -68.16 -28.49 -34.83
CA THR A 54 -66.70 -28.50 -34.67
C THR A 54 -66.36 -28.52 -33.18
N GLU A 55 -65.58 -29.50 -32.73
CA GLU A 55 -65.13 -29.57 -31.33
C GLU A 55 -64.39 -28.29 -30.96
N MET A 56 -64.52 -27.83 -29.71
CA MET A 56 -63.98 -26.53 -29.29
C MET A 56 -62.44 -26.44 -29.43
N ALA A 57 -61.75 -27.58 -29.33
CA ALA A 57 -60.34 -27.74 -29.67
C ALA A 57 -60.00 -27.28 -31.11
N ASP A 58 -60.86 -27.57 -32.09
CA ASP A 58 -60.66 -27.23 -33.51
C ASP A 58 -61.06 -25.78 -33.85
N GLN A 59 -61.70 -25.06 -32.92
CA GLN A 59 -62.19 -23.69 -33.14
C GLN A 59 -61.10 -22.60 -32.94
N GLY A 60 -59.88 -22.99 -32.52
CA GLY A 60 -58.75 -22.06 -32.36
C GLY A 60 -58.87 -21.12 -31.14
N ILE A 61 -59.71 -21.46 -30.16
CA ILE A 61 -59.95 -20.66 -28.94
C ILE A 61 -58.64 -20.41 -28.15
N VAL A 62 -57.76 -21.42 -28.12
CA VAL A 62 -56.42 -21.30 -27.54
C VAL A 62 -55.36 -21.61 -28.59
N THR A 63 -54.35 -20.74 -28.71
CA THR A 63 -53.22 -20.90 -29.63
C THR A 63 -51.90 -20.57 -28.95
N ALA A 64 -50.80 -21.18 -29.41
CA ALA A 64 -49.46 -20.81 -28.97
C ALA A 64 -49.08 -19.42 -29.50
N LYS A 65 -48.45 -18.61 -28.65
CA LYS A 65 -47.73 -17.41 -29.11
C LYS A 65 -46.45 -17.81 -29.84
N THR A 66 -46.10 -17.05 -30.87
CA THR A 66 -44.87 -17.22 -31.64
C THR A 66 -43.80 -16.23 -31.17
N GLY A 67 -42.52 -16.63 -31.24
CA GLY A 67 -41.38 -15.76 -30.89
C GLY A 67 -41.25 -15.42 -29.40
N VAL A 68 -41.87 -16.19 -28.50
CA VAL A 68 -41.81 -15.97 -27.05
C VAL A 68 -40.34 -15.99 -26.60
N THR A 69 -39.90 -14.88 -26.01
CA THR A 69 -38.54 -14.69 -25.52
C THR A 69 -38.60 -14.25 -24.06
N LEU A 70 -37.81 -14.89 -23.20
CA LEU A 70 -37.72 -14.65 -21.76
C LEU A 70 -36.27 -14.31 -21.38
N GLU A 71 -36.05 -13.55 -20.31
CA GLU A 71 -34.72 -13.43 -19.70
C GLU A 71 -34.45 -14.57 -18.72
N SER A 72 -33.17 -14.90 -18.55
CA SER A 72 -32.69 -15.77 -17.48
C SER A 72 -33.21 -15.31 -16.09
N GLY A 73 -33.97 -16.18 -15.43
CA GLY A 73 -34.55 -15.98 -14.10
C GLY A 73 -36.01 -15.49 -14.09
N ASP A 74 -36.66 -15.30 -15.23
CA ASP A 74 -38.05 -14.83 -15.27
C ASP A 74 -39.05 -15.82 -14.64
N THR A 75 -40.08 -15.27 -14.01
CA THR A 75 -41.22 -16.04 -13.46
C THR A 75 -42.37 -15.98 -14.47
N VAL A 76 -42.89 -17.13 -14.87
CA VAL A 76 -43.82 -17.25 -16.01
C VAL A 76 -45.10 -18.02 -15.70
N SER A 77 -46.12 -17.76 -16.51
CA SER A 77 -47.50 -18.20 -16.41
C SER A 77 -48.02 -18.72 -17.76
N ALA A 78 -49.16 -19.41 -17.78
CA ALA A 78 -49.77 -19.87 -19.03
C ALA A 78 -50.09 -18.71 -20.01
N SER A 79 -50.45 -17.54 -19.46
CA SER A 79 -50.71 -16.31 -20.21
C SER A 79 -49.49 -15.74 -20.95
N ASP A 80 -48.27 -16.13 -20.60
CA ASP A 80 -47.06 -15.65 -21.28
C ASP A 80 -46.81 -16.42 -22.59
N PHE A 81 -47.29 -17.66 -22.68
CA PHE A 81 -47.10 -18.58 -23.81
C PHE A 81 -48.33 -18.76 -24.69
N LEU A 82 -49.53 -18.54 -24.17
CA LEU A 82 -50.80 -18.80 -24.86
C LEU A 82 -51.56 -17.51 -25.16
N ASN A 83 -52.17 -17.47 -26.34
CA ASN A 83 -53.31 -16.60 -26.61
C ASN A 83 -54.58 -17.41 -26.30
N ASN A 84 -55.50 -16.83 -25.53
CA ASN A 84 -56.81 -17.40 -25.27
C ASN A 84 -57.87 -16.34 -25.62
N SER A 85 -58.72 -16.62 -26.61
CA SER A 85 -59.74 -15.68 -27.09
C SER A 85 -61.04 -15.74 -26.30
N ASP A 86 -61.35 -16.87 -25.64
CA ASP A 86 -62.46 -17.00 -24.71
C ASP A 86 -62.06 -17.85 -23.49
N SER A 87 -61.76 -17.17 -22.38
CA SER A 87 -61.40 -17.81 -21.13
C SER A 87 -62.58 -18.43 -20.38
N THR A 88 -63.82 -18.17 -20.78
CA THR A 88 -65.00 -18.77 -20.12
C THR A 88 -65.22 -20.21 -20.56
N GLU A 89 -64.75 -20.56 -21.76
CA GLU A 89 -64.94 -21.84 -22.43
C GLU A 89 -63.82 -22.87 -22.16
N VAL A 90 -62.73 -22.45 -21.50
CA VAL A 90 -61.64 -23.32 -21.04
C VAL A 90 -61.88 -23.75 -19.59
N ILE A 91 -61.92 -25.06 -19.34
CA ILE A 91 -62.02 -25.64 -17.98
C ILE A 91 -60.63 -25.70 -17.31
N MET A 92 -59.59 -26.11 -18.05
CA MET A 92 -58.27 -26.34 -17.48
C MET A 92 -57.15 -26.14 -18.50
N ILE A 93 -56.01 -25.62 -18.01
CA ILE A 93 -54.73 -25.58 -18.72
C ILE A 93 -53.70 -26.29 -17.82
N GLN A 94 -53.07 -27.36 -18.32
CA GLN A 94 -52.07 -28.13 -17.59
C GLN A 94 -50.95 -28.60 -18.51
N PHE A 95 -49.78 -28.94 -17.97
CA PHE A 95 -48.71 -29.55 -18.78
C PHE A 95 -49.10 -30.98 -19.19
N LYS A 96 -48.77 -31.35 -20.44
CA LYS A 96 -49.00 -32.70 -20.95
C LYS A 96 -48.34 -33.75 -20.05
N ASN A 97 -49.01 -34.89 -19.89
CA ASN A 97 -48.64 -36.01 -19.01
C ASN A 97 -48.55 -35.67 -17.51
N GLY A 98 -49.13 -34.55 -17.05
CA GLY A 98 -49.11 -34.17 -15.62
C GLY A 98 -47.74 -33.79 -15.08
N ASN A 99 -46.80 -33.41 -15.97
CA ASN A 99 -45.47 -32.99 -15.59
C ASN A 99 -45.53 -31.72 -14.72
N THR A 100 -45.10 -31.82 -13.46
CA THR A 100 -45.15 -30.71 -12.49
C THR A 100 -44.02 -29.69 -12.66
N ASN A 101 -43.05 -29.93 -13.54
CA ASN A 101 -41.94 -29.03 -13.74
C ASN A 101 -42.40 -27.77 -14.50
N PRO A 102 -42.17 -26.55 -13.97
CA PRO A 102 -42.44 -25.32 -14.71
C PRO A 102 -41.49 -25.19 -15.92
N PRO A 103 -41.74 -24.24 -16.84
CA PRO A 103 -40.82 -23.91 -17.91
C PRO A 103 -39.41 -23.59 -17.35
N GLU A 104 -38.37 -24.05 -18.06
CA GLU A 104 -36.99 -23.74 -17.72
C GLU A 104 -36.71 -22.29 -18.12
N THR A 105 -36.60 -21.40 -17.14
CA THR A 105 -36.33 -19.97 -17.36
C THR A 105 -34.96 -19.53 -16.88
N LYS A 106 -34.16 -20.40 -16.25
CA LYS A 106 -32.86 -20.02 -15.64
C LYS A 106 -31.71 -20.19 -16.64
N ILE A 107 -31.72 -21.27 -17.40
CA ILE A 107 -30.64 -21.60 -18.35
C ILE A 107 -30.97 -20.97 -19.72
N PRO A 108 -30.05 -20.17 -20.32
CA PRO A 108 -30.24 -19.67 -21.68
C PRO A 108 -30.24 -20.79 -22.71
N GLY A 109 -31.21 -20.76 -23.64
CA GLY A 109 -31.42 -21.85 -24.61
C GLY A 109 -32.74 -21.72 -25.37
N ASN A 110 -33.03 -22.70 -26.23
CA ASN A 110 -34.32 -22.84 -26.91
C ASN A 110 -35.05 -24.06 -26.34
N TYR A 111 -36.32 -23.89 -26.01
CA TYR A 111 -37.08 -24.86 -25.24
C TYR A 111 -38.48 -25.09 -25.84
N THR A 112 -38.95 -26.34 -25.74
CA THR A 112 -40.26 -26.77 -26.22
C THR A 112 -40.98 -27.56 -25.13
N PHE A 113 -42.27 -27.32 -24.95
CA PHE A 113 -43.15 -28.16 -24.14
C PHE A 113 -44.57 -28.15 -24.71
N VAL A 114 -45.48 -28.93 -24.14
CA VAL A 114 -46.87 -29.05 -24.60
C VAL A 114 -47.83 -28.78 -23.45
N TYR A 115 -48.74 -27.82 -23.63
CA TYR A 115 -49.93 -27.70 -22.79
C TYR A 115 -51.03 -28.63 -23.30
N LEU A 116 -51.78 -29.23 -22.38
CA LEU A 116 -53.08 -29.84 -22.64
C LEU A 116 -54.17 -28.89 -22.12
N ILE A 117 -55.02 -28.43 -23.03
CA ILE A 117 -56.18 -27.58 -22.76
C ILE A 117 -57.42 -28.46 -22.75
N ILE A 118 -58.32 -28.30 -21.78
CA ILE A 118 -59.62 -28.98 -21.72
C ILE A 118 -60.74 -27.94 -21.81
N PHE A 119 -61.69 -28.13 -22.72
CA PHE A 119 -62.81 -27.22 -22.98
C PHE A 119 -64.12 -27.70 -22.35
N ARG A 120 -65.15 -26.84 -22.36
CA ARG A 120 -66.48 -27.14 -21.78
C ARG A 120 -67.26 -28.28 -22.46
N ASP A 121 -67.04 -28.53 -23.74
CA ASP A 121 -67.59 -29.70 -24.45
C ASP A 121 -66.89 -31.02 -24.09
N GLY A 122 -65.78 -30.95 -23.33
CA GLY A 122 -64.93 -32.09 -23.00
C GLY A 122 -63.85 -32.40 -24.05
N SER A 123 -63.76 -31.62 -25.13
CA SER A 123 -62.67 -31.73 -26.10
C SER A 123 -61.33 -31.30 -25.49
N GLY A 124 -60.24 -31.85 -26.04
CA GLY A 124 -58.89 -31.63 -25.54
C GLY A 124 -57.94 -31.20 -26.67
N LEU A 125 -57.22 -30.09 -26.48
CA LEU A 125 -56.24 -29.57 -27.43
C LEU A 125 -54.83 -29.66 -26.87
N GLU A 126 -53.91 -30.24 -27.63
CA GLU A 126 -52.49 -30.18 -27.36
C GLU A 126 -51.86 -28.96 -28.04
N VAL A 127 -51.33 -28.03 -27.25
CA VAL A 127 -50.70 -26.81 -27.74
C VAL A 127 -49.18 -26.89 -27.52
N PRO A 128 -48.38 -27.19 -28.55
CA PRO A 128 -46.92 -27.14 -28.46
C PRO A 128 -46.45 -25.68 -28.41
N VAL A 129 -45.70 -25.34 -27.38
CA VAL A 129 -45.11 -24.02 -27.13
C VAL A 129 -43.62 -24.09 -27.38
N ASN A 130 -43.08 -23.12 -28.11
CA ASN A 130 -41.64 -22.92 -28.33
C ASN A 130 -41.25 -21.54 -27.81
N TYR A 131 -40.15 -21.45 -27.06
CA TYR A 131 -39.64 -20.20 -26.50
C TYR A 131 -38.11 -20.21 -26.38
N THR A 132 -37.54 -19.01 -26.32
CA THR A 132 -36.09 -18.79 -26.13
C THR A 132 -35.86 -18.11 -24.79
N VAL A 133 -34.91 -18.63 -23.99
CA VAL A 133 -34.38 -17.95 -22.81
C VAL A 133 -33.07 -17.27 -23.22
N THR A 134 -32.97 -15.96 -23.04
CA THR A 134 -31.76 -15.19 -23.28
C THR A 134 -30.89 -15.10 -22.02
N ALA A 135 -29.59 -14.90 -22.21
CA ALA A 135 -28.73 -14.48 -21.11
C ALA A 135 -29.10 -13.06 -20.69
N MET A 136 -29.27 -12.84 -19.38
CA MET A 136 -29.60 -11.53 -18.83
C MET A 136 -28.48 -10.52 -19.14
N PRO A 137 -28.78 -9.30 -19.65
CA PRO A 137 -27.76 -8.32 -20.00
C PRO A 137 -26.94 -7.88 -18.78
N PRO A 138 -25.68 -7.44 -18.95
CA PRO A 138 -24.84 -7.02 -17.84
C PRO A 138 -25.37 -5.73 -17.19
N TYR A 139 -25.51 -5.74 -15.87
CA TYR A 139 -25.91 -4.59 -15.05
C TYR A 139 -24.73 -3.70 -14.64
N ALA A 140 -23.50 -4.12 -14.90
CA ALA A 140 -22.28 -3.34 -14.73
C ALA A 140 -21.21 -3.70 -15.77
N THR A 141 -20.38 -2.73 -16.11
CA THR A 141 -19.11 -2.93 -16.85
C THR A 141 -17.95 -2.84 -15.85
N LEU A 142 -17.12 -3.89 -15.78
CA LEU A 142 -15.91 -3.87 -14.94
C LEU A 142 -14.83 -2.96 -15.53
N ALA A 143 -14.10 -2.28 -14.66
CA ALA A 143 -12.88 -1.57 -14.99
C ALA A 143 -11.71 -2.55 -15.22
N SER A 144 -10.64 -2.08 -15.87
CA SER A 144 -9.35 -2.77 -15.83
C SER A 144 -8.78 -2.74 -14.41
N THR A 145 -8.09 -3.80 -14.00
CA THR A 145 -7.53 -4.04 -12.65
C THR A 145 -6.97 -2.75 -12.00
N PRO A 146 -7.70 -2.09 -11.08
CA PRO A 146 -7.25 -0.85 -10.50
C PRO A 146 -6.06 -1.08 -9.58
N THR A 147 -5.17 -0.08 -9.50
CA THR A 147 -4.10 -0.04 -8.50
C THR A 147 -4.50 0.94 -7.38
N LEU A 148 -4.57 0.43 -6.16
CA LEU A 148 -4.93 1.16 -4.94
C LEU A 148 -3.67 1.35 -4.09
N ALA A 149 -3.64 2.42 -3.31
CA ALA A 149 -2.62 2.59 -2.26
C ALA A 149 -2.94 1.67 -1.07
N GLN A 150 -1.89 1.23 -0.36
CA GLN A 150 -2.04 0.54 0.92
C GLN A 150 -2.84 1.42 1.90
N ASP A 151 -3.67 0.77 2.73
CA ASP A 151 -4.54 1.39 3.75
C ASP A 151 -5.58 2.42 3.22
N SER A 152 -5.67 2.61 1.90
CA SER A 152 -6.70 3.48 1.29
C SER A 152 -8.11 2.87 1.37
N THR A 153 -9.15 3.70 1.39
CA THR A 153 -10.54 3.23 1.38
C THR A 153 -11.04 3.02 -0.07
N PRO A 154 -11.39 1.78 -0.50
CA PRO A 154 -11.81 1.53 -1.87
C PRO A 154 -13.22 2.07 -2.18
N THR A 155 -13.43 2.50 -3.42
CA THR A 155 -14.70 3.06 -3.92
C THR A 155 -15.18 2.32 -5.16
N LEU A 156 -16.49 2.12 -5.32
CA LEU A 156 -17.07 1.26 -6.37
C LEU A 156 -16.69 1.70 -7.80
N SER A 157 -16.58 3.01 -8.03
CA SER A 157 -16.18 3.61 -9.31
C SER A 157 -14.74 3.29 -9.74
N GLN A 158 -13.89 2.78 -8.84
CA GLN A 158 -12.56 2.26 -9.21
C GLN A 158 -12.63 0.87 -9.86
N PHE A 159 -13.73 0.13 -9.67
CA PHE A 159 -13.85 -1.27 -10.10
C PHE A 159 -14.93 -1.51 -11.15
N ALA A 160 -15.99 -0.70 -11.19
CA ALA A 160 -17.08 -0.88 -12.16
C ALA A 160 -17.91 0.40 -12.40
N THR A 161 -18.50 0.47 -13.58
CA THR A 161 -19.53 1.45 -13.98
C THR A 161 -20.88 0.74 -14.05
N PRO A 162 -21.94 1.25 -13.39
CA PRO A 162 -23.29 0.68 -13.51
C PRO A 162 -23.89 0.92 -14.90
N GLU A 163 -24.71 -0.01 -15.35
CA GLU A 163 -25.67 0.21 -16.45
C GLU A 163 -26.78 1.17 -15.99
N ASN A 164 -27.47 1.83 -16.93
CA ASN A 164 -28.53 2.78 -16.59
C ASN A 164 -29.65 2.12 -15.77
N GLY A 165 -30.00 2.72 -14.62
CA GLY A 165 -30.95 2.18 -13.64
C GLY A 165 -30.37 1.11 -12.70
N ALA A 166 -29.10 0.69 -12.85
CA ALA A 166 -28.46 -0.23 -11.93
C ALA A 166 -27.80 0.50 -10.74
N THR A 167 -27.72 -0.19 -9.61
CA THR A 167 -27.00 0.23 -8.40
C THR A 167 -25.89 -0.77 -8.08
N LEU A 168 -24.74 -0.29 -7.57
CA LEU A 168 -23.61 -1.15 -7.20
C LEU A 168 -23.40 -1.19 -5.69
N SER A 169 -22.91 -2.31 -5.20
CA SER A 169 -22.44 -2.49 -3.81
C SER A 169 -21.29 -3.49 -3.75
N PHE A 170 -20.44 -3.41 -2.73
CA PHE A 170 -19.48 -4.47 -2.44
C PHE A 170 -20.16 -5.53 -1.57
N LYS A 171 -20.03 -6.82 -1.94
CA LYS A 171 -20.49 -7.95 -1.12
C LYS A 171 -19.68 -8.08 0.18
N SER A 172 -18.43 -7.62 0.14
CA SER A 172 -17.52 -7.45 1.28
C SER A 172 -16.55 -6.31 0.94
N THR A 173 -16.27 -5.42 1.89
CA THR A 173 -15.31 -4.32 1.70
C THR A 173 -13.96 -4.87 1.22
N PRO A 174 -13.38 -4.37 0.11
CA PRO A 174 -12.06 -4.83 -0.35
C PRO A 174 -11.00 -4.42 0.67
N SER A 175 -10.02 -5.29 0.95
CA SER A 175 -8.94 -4.97 1.89
C SER A 175 -7.76 -4.33 1.17
N THR A 176 -7.18 -3.31 1.81
CA THR A 176 -5.99 -2.58 1.36
C THR A 176 -4.85 -2.65 2.38
N SER A 177 -5.00 -3.41 3.47
CA SER A 177 -4.04 -3.48 4.58
C SER A 177 -2.75 -4.27 4.29
N ALA A 178 -2.59 -4.77 3.07
CA ALA A 178 -1.44 -5.53 2.61
C ALA A 178 -1.26 -5.32 1.10
N THR A 179 -0.02 -5.26 0.64
CA THR A 179 0.31 -5.16 -0.79
C THR A 179 0.13 -6.50 -1.50
N GLY A 180 -0.11 -6.46 -2.82
CA GLY A 180 -0.30 -7.66 -3.64
C GLY A 180 -1.44 -7.52 -4.66
N THR A 181 -1.94 -8.66 -5.14
CA THR A 181 -3.10 -8.75 -6.03
C THR A 181 -4.22 -9.50 -5.35
N PHE A 182 -5.41 -8.92 -5.35
CA PHE A 182 -6.59 -9.38 -4.63
C PHE A 182 -7.82 -9.38 -5.54
N SER A 183 -8.93 -9.91 -5.05
CA SER A 183 -10.23 -9.82 -5.70
C SER A 183 -11.33 -9.45 -4.71
N THR A 184 -12.41 -8.87 -5.23
CA THR A 184 -13.64 -8.55 -4.50
C THR A 184 -14.86 -8.91 -5.34
N ILE A 185 -16.03 -8.99 -4.71
CA ILE A 185 -17.30 -9.24 -5.40
C ILE A 185 -18.14 -7.97 -5.35
N ILE A 186 -18.52 -7.49 -6.53
CA ILE A 186 -19.46 -6.38 -6.72
C ILE A 186 -20.83 -6.98 -7.00
N VAL A 187 -21.86 -6.55 -6.27
CA VAL A 187 -23.25 -6.87 -6.55
C VAL A 187 -23.87 -5.70 -7.28
N ALA A 188 -24.29 -5.91 -8.52
CA ALA A 188 -25.08 -4.97 -9.31
C ALA A 188 -26.56 -5.36 -9.21
N THR A 189 -27.41 -4.40 -8.82
CA THR A 189 -28.86 -4.62 -8.64
C THR A 189 -29.63 -3.68 -9.56
N LYS A 190 -30.54 -4.25 -10.35
CA LYS A 190 -31.44 -3.52 -11.26
C LYS A 190 -32.80 -4.21 -11.30
N ASP A 191 -33.87 -3.42 -11.20
CA ASP A 191 -35.26 -3.89 -11.28
C ASP A 191 -35.58 -5.09 -10.34
N GLY A 192 -34.91 -5.14 -9.18
CA GLY A 192 -35.02 -6.22 -8.18
C GLY A 192 -34.19 -7.49 -8.48
N LYS A 193 -33.66 -7.65 -9.70
CA LYS A 193 -32.71 -8.70 -10.08
C LYS A 193 -31.28 -8.30 -9.69
N THR A 194 -30.41 -9.29 -9.43
CA THR A 194 -29.01 -9.09 -9.00
C THR A 194 -28.02 -9.87 -9.84
N GLN A 195 -26.85 -9.28 -10.13
CA GLN A 195 -25.69 -9.95 -10.73
C GLN A 195 -24.46 -9.76 -9.84
N GLU A 196 -23.62 -10.80 -9.73
CA GLU A 196 -22.36 -10.74 -9.00
C GLU A 196 -21.16 -10.77 -9.97
N TYR A 197 -20.21 -9.86 -9.75
CA TYR A 197 -19.01 -9.72 -10.56
C TYR A 197 -17.75 -9.84 -9.69
N THR A 198 -16.86 -10.76 -10.04
CA THR A 198 -15.52 -10.84 -9.44
C THR A 198 -14.59 -9.82 -10.10
N ALA A 199 -14.21 -8.78 -9.35
CA ALA A 199 -13.28 -7.76 -9.81
C ALA A 199 -11.91 -7.94 -9.13
N SER A 200 -10.85 -8.07 -9.94
CA SER A 200 -9.46 -8.11 -9.45
C SER A 200 -8.90 -6.71 -9.26
N TYR A 201 -8.05 -6.51 -8.26
CA TYR A 201 -7.35 -5.24 -7.99
C TYR A 201 -5.94 -5.48 -7.48
N LYS A 202 -5.07 -4.48 -7.61
CA LYS A 202 -3.72 -4.48 -7.03
C LYS A 202 -3.68 -3.48 -5.88
N VAL A 203 -3.04 -3.85 -4.78
CA VAL A 203 -2.64 -2.94 -3.71
C VAL A 203 -1.13 -2.78 -3.78
N VAL A 204 -0.65 -1.54 -3.80
CA VAL A 204 0.76 -1.18 -3.69
C VAL A 204 0.91 -0.18 -2.57
N ASP A 205 2.03 -0.21 -1.86
CA ASP A 205 2.37 0.97 -1.07
C ASP A 205 2.73 2.14 -2.02
N GLN A 206 2.46 3.37 -1.55
CA GLN A 206 2.72 4.64 -2.24
C GLN A 206 3.26 5.69 -1.26
N THR A 207 3.79 5.26 -0.11
CA THR A 207 4.14 6.11 1.03
C THR A 207 5.64 6.35 1.03
N PRO A 208 6.13 7.60 0.87
CA PRO A 208 7.55 7.86 0.97
C PRO A 208 8.08 7.62 2.40
N PRO A 209 9.27 6.99 2.56
CA PRO A 209 9.88 6.78 3.87
C PRO A 209 10.11 8.08 4.65
N VAL A 210 9.92 8.05 5.96
CA VAL A 210 10.18 9.19 6.84
C VAL A 210 11.63 9.16 7.31
N LEU A 211 12.42 10.14 6.88
CA LEU A 211 13.83 10.34 7.27
C LEU A 211 13.98 11.19 8.54
N LYS A 212 15.01 10.91 9.34
CA LYS A 212 15.37 11.67 10.55
C LYS A 212 16.88 11.70 10.78
N VAL A 213 17.44 12.88 11.00
CA VAL A 213 18.84 13.11 11.42
C VAL A 213 19.14 12.38 12.75
N ILE A 214 20.29 11.71 12.84
CA ILE A 214 20.77 11.07 14.08
C ILE A 214 21.32 12.11 15.05
N ASP A 215 22.30 12.89 14.57
CA ASP A 215 22.93 13.99 15.28
C ASP A 215 23.17 15.13 14.29
N LYS A 216 22.87 16.37 14.70
CA LYS A 216 23.05 17.57 13.88
C LYS A 216 24.43 18.20 14.03
N ASP A 217 25.16 17.85 15.10
CA ASP A 217 26.51 18.34 15.40
C ASP A 217 27.54 17.22 15.13
N ALA A 218 27.23 16.31 14.20
CA ALA A 218 27.99 15.09 13.97
C ALA A 218 29.42 15.39 13.46
N VAL A 219 30.43 15.05 14.27
CA VAL A 219 31.85 15.25 13.95
C VAL A 219 32.52 13.92 13.56
N PHE A 220 33.19 13.89 12.41
CA PHE A 220 33.95 12.74 11.88
C PHE A 220 35.43 13.05 11.70
N THR A 221 36.24 12.00 11.52
CA THR A 221 37.70 12.12 11.34
C THR A 221 38.06 12.12 9.85
N LYS A 222 39.07 12.90 9.47
CA LYS A 222 39.58 12.94 8.08
C LYS A 222 40.01 11.56 7.60
N GLY A 223 39.42 11.10 6.49
CA GLY A 223 39.62 9.77 5.92
C GLY A 223 38.80 8.64 6.56
N GLU A 224 37.91 8.93 7.50
CA GLU A 224 36.94 7.97 8.05
C GLU A 224 35.91 7.56 6.99
N SER A 225 35.60 6.27 6.89
CA SER A 225 34.60 5.75 5.94
C SER A 225 33.20 5.98 6.50
N LEU A 226 32.36 6.71 5.75
CA LEU A 226 31.06 7.22 6.20
C LEU A 226 29.93 6.61 5.37
N SER A 227 28.87 6.09 6.01
CA SER A 227 27.62 5.67 5.36
C SER A 227 26.45 6.57 5.75
N ALA A 228 25.36 6.49 5.00
CA ALA A 228 24.15 7.26 5.30
C ALA A 228 23.55 6.91 6.68
N ASP A 229 23.72 5.65 7.13
CA ASP A 229 23.29 5.15 8.44
C ASP A 229 24.07 5.75 9.63
N ASN A 230 25.19 6.44 9.38
CA ASN A 230 25.91 7.20 10.40
C ASN A 230 25.31 8.59 10.66
N LEU A 231 24.47 9.09 9.76
CA LEU A 231 23.96 10.47 9.72
C LEU A 231 22.44 10.54 9.85
N ALA A 232 21.71 9.56 9.31
CA ALA A 232 20.26 9.51 9.35
C ALA A 232 19.71 8.11 9.67
N THR A 233 18.47 8.10 10.13
CA THR A 233 17.59 6.92 10.24
C THR A 233 16.38 7.13 9.35
N ALA A 234 15.70 6.05 8.96
CA ALA A 234 14.41 6.12 8.30
C ALA A 234 13.44 5.07 8.82
N THR A 235 12.14 5.37 8.73
CA THR A 235 11.02 4.49 9.08
C THR A 235 9.95 4.55 8.01
N ASP A 236 9.24 3.45 7.77
CA ASP A 236 8.25 3.32 6.72
C ASP A 236 7.09 2.38 7.15
N ASN A 237 5.95 2.41 6.44
CA ASN A 237 4.81 1.53 6.68
C ASN A 237 4.95 0.15 6.00
N SER A 238 5.69 0.05 4.88
CA SER A 238 5.73 -1.16 4.04
C SER A 238 6.77 -2.19 4.49
N GLY A 239 7.85 -1.76 5.15
CA GLY A 239 8.85 -2.67 5.72
C GLY A 239 10.25 -2.08 5.86
N LYS A 240 11.21 -2.65 5.11
CA LYS A 240 12.63 -2.30 5.25
C LYS A 240 13.03 -1.16 4.31
N VAL A 241 13.43 -0.04 4.91
CA VAL A 241 14.07 1.06 4.17
C VAL A 241 15.56 0.78 3.94
N THR A 242 16.06 1.19 2.79
CA THR A 242 17.49 1.27 2.46
C THR A 242 17.93 2.73 2.42
N LEU A 243 19.05 3.06 3.05
CA LEU A 243 19.67 4.38 3.00
C LEU A 243 20.85 4.40 2.03
N SER A 244 21.02 5.51 1.32
CA SER A 244 22.12 5.75 0.39
C SER A 244 22.42 7.25 0.30
N PHE A 245 23.57 7.62 -0.27
CA PHE A 245 23.81 9.02 -0.66
C PHE A 245 23.32 9.28 -2.08
N LYS A 246 22.81 10.49 -2.31
CA LYS A 246 22.42 10.97 -3.64
C LYS A 246 23.66 11.21 -4.50
N ALA A 247 23.57 10.80 -5.77
CA ALA A 247 24.66 10.99 -6.73
C ALA A 247 25.08 12.47 -6.85
N GLY A 248 26.39 12.73 -6.79
CA GLY A 248 26.99 14.07 -6.78
C GLY A 248 26.80 14.87 -5.48
N HIS A 249 26.24 14.26 -4.44
CA HIS A 249 26.04 14.83 -3.10
C HIS A 249 26.44 13.81 -2.01
N GLU A 250 27.43 12.96 -2.34
CA GLU A 250 28.00 11.95 -1.45
C GLU A 250 28.76 12.57 -0.29
N ALA A 251 28.67 11.97 0.90
CA ALA A 251 29.43 12.43 2.04
C ALA A 251 30.94 12.21 1.85
N THR A 252 31.75 13.17 2.29
CA THR A 252 33.21 13.19 2.14
C THR A 252 33.90 13.52 3.45
N THR A 253 34.92 12.73 3.78
CA THR A 253 35.86 13.00 4.89
C THR A 253 37.27 13.33 4.38
N SER A 254 37.43 13.58 3.07
CA SER A 254 38.74 13.79 2.44
C SER A 254 39.37 15.15 2.78
N THR A 255 38.55 16.16 3.05
CA THR A 255 38.93 17.49 3.55
C THR A 255 38.23 17.79 4.87
N THR A 256 38.80 18.70 5.65
CA THR A 256 38.28 19.09 6.97
C THR A 256 37.39 20.33 6.89
N GLY A 257 36.71 20.66 7.99
CA GLY A 257 35.72 21.74 8.08
C GLY A 257 34.28 21.24 7.99
N GLN A 258 33.34 22.18 7.79
CA GLN A 258 31.91 21.89 7.62
C GLN A 258 31.62 21.30 6.23
N HIS A 259 30.83 20.24 6.19
CA HIS A 259 30.36 19.56 4.98
C HIS A 259 28.86 19.32 5.02
N GLU A 260 28.30 18.99 3.86
CA GLU A 260 26.93 18.51 3.69
C GLU A 260 26.90 17.25 2.82
N ALA A 261 25.79 16.52 2.88
CA ALA A 261 25.44 15.42 1.98
C ALA A 261 23.91 15.35 1.83
N ILE A 262 23.43 14.72 0.76
CA ILE A 262 22.00 14.39 0.63
C ILE A 262 21.83 12.88 0.75
N ILE A 263 21.03 12.45 1.72
CA ILE A 263 20.66 11.06 1.93
C ILE A 263 19.35 10.78 1.20
N VAL A 264 19.31 9.67 0.47
CA VAL A 264 18.10 9.12 -0.15
C VAL A 264 17.68 7.87 0.63
N ALA A 265 16.45 7.88 1.13
CA ALA A 265 15.76 6.70 1.62
C ALA A 265 14.95 6.05 0.48
N THR A 266 14.88 4.73 0.45
CA THR A 266 14.07 3.97 -0.52
C THR A 266 13.51 2.71 0.15
N ASP A 267 12.21 2.49 0.03
CA ASP A 267 11.50 1.29 0.52
C ASP A 267 11.54 0.12 -0.49
N GLU A 268 10.77 -0.95 -0.23
CA GLU A 268 10.66 -2.12 -1.11
C GLU A 268 9.67 -1.95 -2.28
N ALA A 269 8.79 -0.93 -2.23
CA ALA A 269 7.88 -0.57 -3.32
C ALA A 269 8.53 0.37 -4.35
N GLY A 270 9.58 1.09 -3.94
CA GLY A 270 10.35 2.03 -4.75
C GLY A 270 9.99 3.50 -4.52
N ASN A 271 9.25 3.86 -3.47
CA ASN A 271 9.07 5.27 -3.13
C ASN A 271 10.37 5.82 -2.49
N THR A 272 10.57 7.13 -2.59
CA THR A 272 11.80 7.77 -2.13
C THR A 272 11.54 9.05 -1.36
N ALA A 273 12.43 9.32 -0.41
CA ALA A 273 12.51 10.59 0.31
C ALA A 273 13.98 11.04 0.38
N GLU A 274 14.19 12.36 0.46
CA GLU A 274 15.52 12.96 0.56
C GLU A 274 15.66 13.81 1.83
N LEU A 275 16.85 13.80 2.41
CA LEU A 275 17.22 14.62 3.56
C LEU A 275 18.64 15.17 3.37
N THR A 276 18.79 16.50 3.33
CA THR A 276 20.10 17.13 3.48
C THR A 276 20.56 17.00 4.93
N VAL A 277 21.82 16.60 5.12
CA VAL A 277 22.48 16.50 6.43
C VAL A 277 23.80 17.26 6.38
N SER A 278 24.06 18.05 7.42
CA SER A 278 25.31 18.79 7.60
C SER A 278 26.12 18.10 8.71
N TYR A 279 27.44 18.00 8.54
CA TYR A 279 28.36 17.34 9.47
C TYR A 279 29.73 18.02 9.39
N PHE A 280 30.59 17.79 10.38
CA PHE A 280 31.90 18.44 10.46
C PHE A 280 33.04 17.41 10.45
N VAL A 281 34.17 17.74 9.81
CA VAL A 281 35.31 16.82 9.67
C VAL A 281 36.56 17.45 10.29
N VAL A 282 37.12 16.82 11.32
CA VAL A 282 38.39 17.20 11.94
C VAL A 282 39.57 16.43 11.34
N ASN A 283 40.80 16.94 11.45
CA ASN A 283 42.00 16.20 11.05
C ASN A 283 42.12 14.87 11.80
N SER A 284 42.92 13.94 11.26
CA SER A 284 43.27 12.67 11.91
C SER A 284 44.44 12.78 12.91
N VAL A 285 45.06 13.95 13.00
CA VAL A 285 46.15 14.30 13.92
C VAL A 285 45.99 15.76 14.36
N ALA A 286 46.51 16.10 15.54
CA ALA A 286 46.60 17.48 15.98
C ALA A 286 47.52 18.30 15.05
N THR A 287 47.11 19.53 14.75
CA THR A 287 47.82 20.46 13.84
C THR A 287 47.97 21.87 14.41
N LEU A 288 47.28 22.21 15.50
CA LEU A 288 47.45 23.46 16.23
C LEU A 288 48.43 23.31 17.39
N LYS A 289 49.05 24.42 17.81
CA LYS A 289 49.94 24.46 18.98
C LYS A 289 49.15 24.15 20.26
N THR A 290 49.53 23.07 20.95
CA THR A 290 49.07 22.72 22.31
C THR A 290 49.03 23.95 23.24
N PRO A 291 47.88 24.28 23.87
CA PRO A 291 47.76 25.48 24.71
C PRO A 291 48.76 25.48 25.87
N THR A 292 49.41 26.63 26.08
CA THR A 292 50.36 26.86 27.17
C THR A 292 49.86 27.97 28.07
N ILE A 293 49.98 27.83 29.41
CA ILE A 293 49.52 28.82 30.38
C ILE A 293 50.70 29.62 30.94
N ASN A 294 50.50 30.93 31.11
CA ASN A 294 51.42 31.78 31.85
C ASN A 294 51.12 31.67 33.36
N GLU A 295 51.81 30.75 34.04
CA GLU A 295 51.63 30.49 35.48
C GLU A 295 51.78 31.75 36.35
N THR A 296 52.68 32.67 35.97
CA THR A 296 53.04 33.84 36.78
C THR A 296 52.06 35.00 36.70
N SER A 297 51.27 35.05 35.63
CA SER A 297 50.21 36.06 35.44
C SER A 297 48.80 35.52 35.73
N SER A 298 48.63 34.19 35.79
CA SER A 298 47.33 33.55 36.00
C SER A 298 46.93 33.46 37.47
N THR A 299 45.63 33.50 37.73
CA THR A 299 45.00 33.51 39.06
C THR A 299 43.81 32.56 39.10
N ALA A 300 43.19 32.38 40.28
CA ALA A 300 41.97 31.58 40.40
C ALA A 300 40.82 32.03 39.48
N SER A 301 40.73 33.31 39.13
CA SER A 301 39.61 33.89 38.37
C SER A 301 39.95 34.26 36.92
N THR A 302 41.24 34.38 36.58
CA THR A 302 41.70 34.81 35.26
C THR A 302 42.92 34.01 34.84
N VAL A 303 42.82 33.31 33.71
CA VAL A 303 43.90 32.47 33.16
C VAL A 303 44.39 33.08 31.86
N TYR A 304 45.71 33.29 31.75
CA TYR A 304 46.39 33.80 30.57
C TYR A 304 47.20 32.69 29.91
N GLY A 305 47.21 32.61 28.58
CA GLY A 305 47.98 31.60 27.87
C GLY A 305 48.22 31.93 26.40
N ASN A 306 48.90 31.03 25.70
CA ASN A 306 49.21 31.14 24.28
C ASN A 306 49.07 29.79 23.54
N THR A 307 48.52 29.81 22.33
CA THR A 307 48.27 28.67 21.41
C THR A 307 48.51 29.12 19.94
N SER A 308 47.86 28.52 18.95
CA SER A 308 47.84 29.03 17.57
C SER A 308 47.09 30.38 17.47
N PRO A 309 47.41 31.27 16.53
CA PRO A 309 46.67 32.52 16.33
C PRO A 309 45.24 32.36 15.80
N ASN A 310 44.31 33.17 16.31
CA ASN A 310 42.91 33.26 15.87
C ASN A 310 42.11 31.93 15.93
N VAL A 311 42.31 31.13 16.97
CA VAL A 311 41.60 29.85 17.18
C VAL A 311 40.73 29.90 18.43
N THR A 312 39.70 29.06 18.49
CA THR A 312 38.87 28.88 19.69
C THR A 312 39.63 28.02 20.69
N VAL A 313 39.55 28.34 21.98
CA VAL A 313 40.11 27.56 23.08
C VAL A 313 38.99 27.22 24.07
N GLU A 314 38.73 25.93 24.26
CA GLU A 314 37.81 25.43 25.28
C GLU A 314 38.59 24.93 26.50
N MET A 315 38.05 25.23 27.68
CA MET A 315 38.53 24.79 28.98
C MET A 315 37.54 23.81 29.58
N PHE A 316 38.01 22.61 29.89
CA PHE A 316 37.23 21.50 30.43
C PHE A 316 37.57 21.26 31.90
N ASN A 317 36.60 20.87 32.72
CA ASN A 317 36.86 20.38 34.07
C ASN A 317 37.30 18.89 34.05
N LYS A 318 37.71 18.35 35.21
CA LYS A 318 38.03 16.92 35.42
C LYS A 318 36.93 15.93 34.96
N ALA A 319 35.67 16.34 34.88
CA ALA A 319 34.55 15.50 34.43
C ALA A 319 34.34 15.53 32.90
N GLY A 320 34.97 16.48 32.18
CA GLY A 320 34.82 16.69 30.75
C GLY A 320 33.79 17.76 30.36
N ASP A 321 33.23 18.52 31.31
CA ASP A 321 32.33 19.63 30.98
C ASP A 321 33.12 20.87 30.56
N VAL A 322 32.69 21.56 29.49
CA VAL A 322 33.21 22.88 29.12
C VAL A 322 32.82 23.91 30.19
N ILE A 323 33.81 24.43 30.93
CA ILE A 323 33.62 25.44 31.97
C ILE A 323 33.92 26.87 31.49
N ALA A 324 34.71 27.02 30.42
CA ALA A 324 34.91 28.30 29.75
C ALA A 324 35.32 28.12 28.27
N THR A 325 35.02 29.13 27.45
CA THR A 325 35.45 29.22 26.04
C THR A 325 36.00 30.63 25.81
N THR A 326 37.06 30.75 25.01
CA THR A 326 37.63 32.03 24.57
C THR A 326 38.23 31.87 23.18
N THR A 327 38.70 32.96 22.56
CA THR A 327 39.52 32.90 21.34
C THR A 327 40.93 33.42 21.63
N SER A 328 41.91 32.97 20.84
CA SER A 328 43.24 33.56 20.81
C SER A 328 43.32 34.73 19.83
N ASP A 329 44.23 35.67 20.09
CA ASP A 329 44.47 36.82 19.22
C ASP A 329 45.36 36.47 18.00
N ALA A 330 45.75 37.48 17.22
CA ALA A 330 46.62 37.34 16.06
C ALA A 330 48.08 36.91 16.37
N LYS A 331 48.45 36.75 17.64
CA LYS A 331 49.73 36.20 18.13
C LYS A 331 49.55 34.83 18.81
N GLY A 332 48.30 34.39 18.99
CA GLY A 332 47.95 33.19 19.74
C GLY A 332 47.72 33.42 21.22
N ASP A 333 47.79 34.67 21.72
CA ASP A 333 47.57 35.00 23.13
C ASP A 333 46.07 34.94 23.46
N PHE A 334 45.70 34.27 24.55
CA PHE A 334 44.30 34.12 25.00
C PHE A 334 44.12 34.48 26.47
N THR A 335 42.88 34.76 26.87
CA THR A 335 42.51 35.00 28.27
C THR A 335 41.13 34.43 28.58
N PHE A 336 41.03 33.66 29.65
CA PHE A 336 39.76 33.24 30.25
C PHE A 336 39.44 34.12 31.45
N ASN A 337 38.18 34.55 31.58
CA ASN A 337 37.65 35.22 32.76
C ASN A 337 36.57 34.33 33.39
N LEU A 338 36.92 33.66 34.48
CA LEU A 338 36.11 32.61 35.09
C LEU A 338 35.10 33.21 36.06
N LYS A 339 33.81 32.87 35.88
CA LYS A 339 32.72 33.26 36.79
C LYS A 339 32.80 32.57 38.14
N THR A 340 33.36 31.36 38.15
CA THR A 340 33.65 30.56 39.35
C THR A 340 35.17 30.48 39.50
N PRO A 341 35.77 31.07 40.54
CA PRO A 341 37.21 30.95 40.75
C PRO A 341 37.62 29.52 41.09
N PHE A 342 38.78 29.08 40.58
CA PHE A 342 39.37 27.79 40.93
C PHE A 342 39.70 27.69 42.43
N LYS A 343 39.54 26.48 42.96
CA LYS A 343 39.95 26.06 44.30
C LYS A 343 41.25 25.26 44.23
N ASN A 344 41.91 25.10 45.37
CA ASN A 344 43.15 24.34 45.44
C ASN A 344 42.89 22.85 45.10
N ASN A 345 43.66 22.31 44.16
CA ASN A 345 43.52 21.00 43.52
C ASN A 345 42.32 20.88 42.55
N ASP A 346 41.80 21.98 42.01
CA ASP A 346 40.93 21.91 40.83
C ASP A 346 41.77 21.53 39.60
N GLU A 347 41.40 20.40 38.97
CA GLU A 347 41.97 19.90 37.71
C GLU A 347 41.16 20.38 36.51
N PHE A 348 41.84 20.86 35.47
CA PHE A 348 41.23 21.30 34.21
C PHE A 348 42.14 21.01 33.02
N SER A 349 41.57 20.95 31.81
CA SER A 349 42.32 20.79 30.56
C SER A 349 41.95 21.86 29.53
N LEU A 350 42.84 22.10 28.57
CA LEU A 350 42.65 23.03 27.46
C LEU A 350 42.82 22.31 26.11
N ILE A 351 41.92 22.58 25.17
CA ILE A 351 42.03 22.19 23.76
C ILE A 351 41.75 23.42 22.89
N ALA A 352 42.56 23.63 21.86
CA ALA A 352 42.35 24.64 20.83
C ALA A 352 41.83 24.02 19.52
N TYR A 353 40.99 24.74 18.77
CA TYR A 353 40.46 24.31 17.47
C TYR A 353 40.03 25.47 16.56
N ASP A 354 39.91 25.21 15.26
CA ASP A 354 39.39 26.15 14.27
C ASP A 354 38.21 25.58 13.43
N ASP A 355 37.52 26.47 12.73
CA ASP A 355 36.37 26.13 11.86
C ASP A 355 36.79 25.34 10.60
N ASN A 356 38.10 25.18 10.36
CA ASN A 356 38.66 24.34 9.30
C ASN A 356 38.95 22.91 9.77
N GLY A 357 38.63 22.56 11.03
CA GLY A 357 38.82 21.23 11.61
C GLY A 357 40.25 20.91 12.03
N ASN A 358 41.10 21.93 12.19
CA ASN A 358 42.35 21.80 12.92
C ASN A 358 42.08 21.81 14.43
N TYR A 359 42.87 21.07 15.20
CA TYR A 359 42.80 21.01 16.65
C TYR A 359 44.19 20.80 17.25
N SER A 360 44.35 21.05 18.54
CA SER A 360 45.59 20.82 19.29
C SER A 360 45.59 19.48 20.03
N GLU A 361 46.74 19.07 20.55
CA GLU A 361 46.74 18.14 21.68
C GLU A 361 46.11 18.81 22.92
N GLU A 362 45.68 18.02 23.89
CA GLU A 362 45.17 18.53 25.16
C GLU A 362 46.34 18.84 26.11
N ALA A 363 46.32 20.03 26.71
CA ALA A 363 47.17 20.36 27.85
C ALA A 363 46.35 20.21 29.15
N SER A 364 46.94 19.63 30.20
CA SER A 364 46.26 19.38 31.49
C SER A 364 46.97 20.11 32.62
N PHE A 365 46.18 20.71 33.52
CA PHE A 365 46.67 21.63 34.53
C PHE A 365 45.96 21.41 35.88
N VAL A 366 46.66 21.79 36.96
CA VAL A 366 46.10 21.83 38.31
C VAL A 366 46.25 23.22 38.89
N TYR A 367 45.24 23.71 39.61
CA TYR A 367 45.34 24.97 40.36
C TYR A 367 45.73 24.73 41.82
N VAL A 368 46.94 25.12 42.22
CA VAL A 368 47.48 25.00 43.59
C VAL A 368 47.84 26.38 44.17
N GLY A 369 46.92 27.34 44.04
CA GLY A 369 47.15 28.76 44.36
C GLY A 369 47.86 29.53 43.24
N LYS A 370 48.61 28.83 42.38
CA LYS A 370 48.92 29.19 40.99
C LYS A 370 48.49 28.04 40.07
N VAL A 371 48.42 28.27 38.76
CA VAL A 371 48.33 27.16 37.80
C VAL A 371 49.68 26.45 37.72
N ILE A 372 49.66 25.12 37.58
CA ILE A 372 50.80 24.29 37.19
C ILE A 372 50.43 23.34 36.05
N ASP A 373 51.39 23.08 35.17
CA ASP A 373 51.35 22.02 34.15
C ASP A 373 51.68 20.66 34.81
N GLU A 374 50.82 19.64 34.62
CA GLU A 374 51.00 18.31 35.22
C GLU A 374 50.88 17.18 34.17
N PRO A 375 51.74 16.14 34.25
CA PRO A 375 51.71 14.99 33.35
C PRO A 375 50.54 14.04 33.66
N VAL A 376 49.32 14.42 33.27
CA VAL A 376 48.10 13.63 33.50
C VAL A 376 48.05 12.41 32.59
N VAL A 377 48.55 11.27 33.10
CA VAL A 377 48.45 9.96 32.42
C VAL A 377 47.03 9.38 32.61
N ASN A 378 46.15 9.61 31.65
CA ASN A 378 44.81 9.00 31.62
C ASN A 378 44.71 7.90 30.54
N PRO A 379 44.84 6.60 30.90
CA PRO A 379 44.98 5.50 29.93
C PRO A 379 43.68 5.10 29.21
N ASN A 380 42.52 5.65 29.60
CA ASN A 380 41.21 5.37 28.98
C ASN A 380 40.52 6.67 28.55
N LYS A 381 41.19 7.48 27.71
CA LYS A 381 40.62 8.76 27.28
C LYS A 381 39.59 8.57 26.14
N PRO A 382 38.33 9.05 26.27
CA PRO A 382 37.47 9.27 25.11
C PRO A 382 38.06 10.41 24.25
N VAL A 383 37.80 10.38 22.94
CA VAL A 383 38.14 11.51 22.07
C VAL A 383 37.20 12.67 22.43
N VAL A 384 37.72 13.64 23.19
CA VAL A 384 37.06 14.94 23.42
C VAL A 384 37.10 15.67 22.09
N LYS A 385 36.02 15.54 21.32
CA LYS A 385 35.87 16.23 20.04
C LYS A 385 35.60 17.73 20.31
N PRO A 386 36.18 18.65 19.52
CA PRO A 386 35.88 20.08 19.67
C PRO A 386 34.38 20.38 19.57
N THR A 387 33.87 21.29 20.40
CA THR A 387 32.45 21.69 20.37
C THR A 387 32.21 22.69 19.23
N VAL A 388 32.32 22.22 17.99
CA VAL A 388 32.08 23.05 16.80
C VAL A 388 30.60 23.37 16.69
N LYS A 389 30.21 24.54 17.19
CA LYS A 389 28.88 25.10 16.98
C LYS A 389 28.79 25.59 15.53
N SER A 390 28.07 24.86 14.68
CA SER A 390 27.71 25.35 13.35
C SER A 390 26.87 26.62 13.50
N ASP A 391 27.51 27.78 13.28
CA ASP A 391 26.84 29.08 13.37
C ASP A 391 25.76 29.19 12.29
N SER A 392 24.56 29.60 12.67
CA SER A 392 23.34 29.23 11.93
C SER A 392 23.19 30.01 10.62
N THR A 393 23.69 29.42 9.52
CA THR A 393 23.63 29.94 8.15
C THR A 393 22.21 29.91 7.56
N LYS A 394 21.39 30.85 8.04
CA LYS A 394 20.26 31.50 7.35
C LYS A 394 19.48 30.58 6.39
N GLU A 395 18.47 29.92 6.96
CA GLU A 395 17.47 29.07 6.30
C GLU A 395 17.07 29.55 4.89
N THR A 396 17.72 28.99 3.87
CA THR A 396 17.47 29.36 2.46
C THR A 396 16.45 28.40 1.88
N THR A 397 15.16 28.72 2.08
CA THR A 397 14.02 27.87 1.73
C THR A 397 13.88 27.62 0.22
N HIS A 398 14.58 26.59 -0.27
CA HIS A 398 14.34 26.04 -1.61
C HIS A 398 12.93 25.44 -1.68
N LYS A 399 12.05 26.13 -2.42
CA LYS A 399 10.63 25.80 -2.53
C LYS A 399 10.42 24.43 -3.17
N SER A 400 9.90 23.48 -2.39
CA SER A 400 9.17 22.35 -2.98
C SER A 400 7.86 22.88 -3.58
N ASN A 401 7.66 22.69 -4.88
CA ASN A 401 6.47 23.15 -5.61
C ASN A 401 5.27 22.22 -5.35
N SER A 402 4.59 22.40 -4.21
CA SER A 402 3.29 21.77 -3.95
C SER A 402 2.14 22.71 -4.37
N THR A 403 1.54 22.44 -5.52
CA THR A 403 0.42 23.25 -6.05
C THR A 403 -0.91 22.83 -5.44
N TYR A 404 -1.29 23.47 -4.32
CA TYR A 404 -2.64 23.42 -3.78
C TYR A 404 -3.31 24.79 -3.79
N THR A 405 -4.45 24.88 -4.47
CA THR A 405 -5.28 26.08 -4.53
C THR A 405 -6.18 26.18 -3.29
N SER A 406 -6.02 27.24 -2.50
CA SER A 406 -6.97 27.61 -1.45
C SER A 406 -7.39 29.08 -1.58
N LYS A 407 -8.54 29.43 -0.99
CA LYS A 407 -9.32 30.61 -1.40
C LYS A 407 -9.00 31.86 -0.57
N LYS A 408 -8.92 32.98 -1.28
CA LYS A 408 -8.96 34.36 -0.78
C LYS A 408 -10.02 34.55 0.32
N SER A 409 -9.60 35.05 1.48
CA SER A 409 -10.45 35.76 2.46
C SER A 409 -9.78 37.10 2.83
N LEU A 410 -10.55 38.04 3.42
CA LEU A 410 -10.09 39.39 3.75
C LEU A 410 -9.99 39.61 5.27
N PRO A 411 -9.18 40.57 5.75
CA PRO A 411 -8.77 40.65 7.15
C PRO A 411 -9.74 41.43 8.07
N LYS A 412 -9.66 41.11 9.36
CA LYS A 412 -10.07 41.93 10.52
C LYS A 412 -9.06 41.67 11.66
N THR A 413 -8.17 42.63 11.97
CA THR A 413 -8.30 43.67 13.01
C THR A 413 -8.42 43.12 14.43
N GLY A 414 -7.39 43.38 15.26
CA GLY A 414 -7.35 43.01 16.67
C GLY A 414 -5.95 43.19 17.24
N ASP A 415 -5.58 44.42 17.60
CA ASP A 415 -4.50 44.65 18.55
C ASP A 415 -4.95 44.19 19.95
N GLU A 416 -4.04 43.62 20.73
CA GLU A 416 -3.85 43.99 22.14
C GLU A 416 -2.48 43.50 22.66
N SER A 417 -1.98 44.12 23.73
CA SER A 417 -0.60 43.98 24.19
C SER A 417 -0.44 43.21 25.50
N SER A 418 0.33 42.12 25.51
CA SER A 418 1.03 41.66 26.73
C SER A 418 2.10 40.59 26.46
N LEU A 419 3.34 40.87 26.88
CA LEU A 419 4.30 39.84 27.30
C LEU A 419 4.06 39.52 28.80
N PRO A 420 4.42 38.33 29.29
CA PRO A 420 5.73 38.22 29.93
C PRO A 420 6.50 36.92 29.67
N LEU A 421 7.77 36.91 30.10
CA LEU A 421 8.68 35.76 30.08
C LEU A 421 8.18 34.57 30.92
N ALA A 422 8.39 33.36 30.40
CA ALA A 422 8.57 32.13 31.19
C ALA A 422 9.62 31.25 30.49
N ALA A 423 10.68 30.85 31.19
CA ALA A 423 11.75 30.04 30.62
C ALA A 423 11.44 28.55 30.72
N ILE A 424 11.57 27.82 29.61
CA ILE A 424 11.41 26.37 29.56
C ILE A 424 12.76 25.69 29.81
N GLY A 425 12.94 25.15 31.02
CA GLY A 425 14.06 24.26 31.34
C GLY A 425 13.68 22.81 31.07
N ILE A 426 14.23 22.21 30.01
CA ILE A 426 14.07 20.77 29.70
C ILE A 426 15.35 20.03 30.07
N LEU A 427 15.23 19.04 30.96
CA LEU A 427 16.26 18.02 31.16
C LEU A 427 16.24 17.03 29.99
N LEU A 428 17.42 16.70 29.46
CA LEU A 428 17.63 15.49 28.66
C LEU A 428 18.82 14.71 29.22
N SER A 429 18.51 13.74 30.09
CA SER A 429 19.44 12.70 30.52
C SER A 429 19.38 11.52 29.55
N SER A 430 20.46 11.28 28.81
CA SER A 430 20.62 10.11 27.93
C SER A 430 21.88 9.34 28.33
N GLY A 431 21.69 8.17 28.96
CA GLY A 431 22.81 7.33 29.40
C GLY A 431 23.48 6.59 28.23
N ALA A 432 24.80 6.44 28.28
CA ALA A 432 25.55 5.70 27.29
C ALA A 432 25.28 4.18 27.39
N LEU A 433 24.97 3.54 26.26
CA LEU A 433 24.85 2.09 26.14
C LEU A 433 25.94 1.57 25.18
N ILE A 434 27.04 1.08 25.74
CA ILE A 434 28.20 0.60 24.97
C ILE A 434 28.01 -0.88 24.59
N LEU A 435 27.95 -1.18 23.29
CA LEU A 435 27.97 -2.55 22.77
C LEU A 435 29.34 -2.90 22.15
N LEU A 436 30.11 -3.71 22.87
CA LEU A 436 31.36 -4.30 22.39
C LEU A 436 31.10 -5.34 21.30
N ARG A 437 31.59 -5.11 20.07
CA ARG A 437 31.76 -6.19 19.07
C ARG A 437 33.21 -6.69 19.05
N LYS A 438 33.42 -7.79 19.75
CA LYS A 438 34.65 -8.59 19.75
C LYS A 438 34.89 -9.20 18.36
N LYS A 439 36.00 -8.84 17.70
CA LYS A 439 36.42 -9.47 16.45
C LYS A 439 36.92 -10.90 16.73
N HIS A 440 36.53 -11.86 15.89
CA HIS A 440 37.02 -13.24 15.88
C HIS A 440 37.42 -13.60 14.45
N ALA A 441 38.55 -14.30 14.30
CA ALA A 441 39.35 -14.44 13.08
C ALA A 441 39.97 -13.11 12.58
#